data_AF-A0A6F8PSW9-F1
#
_entry.id   AF-A0A6F8PSW9-F1
#
_cell.length_a   1.000
_cell.length_b   1.000
_cell.length_c   1.000
_cell.angle_alpha   90.00
_cell.angle_beta   90.00
_cell.angle_gamma   90.00
#
_symmetry.space_group_name_H-M   'P 1'
#
loop_
_entity.id
_entity.type
_entity.pdbx_description
1 polymer ?
#
loop_
_entity_poly.entity_id
_entity_poly.type
_entity_poly.pdbx_seq_one_letter_code
_entity_poly.pdbx_strand_id
1 'polypeptide(L)'
;MCRLIWLHDEALALFNVDELLPEDRVVFVWDNDYFRNKGWSLSRMVFLYESLLDLPYPNLQVYQGETVSVLRQLVKQNEMAEVFVYRPFEPDLQEIAKELSKSVTMVLLDVPSSLTSPLTTVPPRFYKFWKQVEPEVLGKKLANTGRQKFH
;
A
#
# COMPACT_ATOMS: atom_id res chain seq x y z
N MET A 1 18.32 12.85 2.25
CA MET A 1 17.88 12.66 3.65
C MET A 1 17.40 11.23 3.71
N CYS A 2 17.93 10.39 4.59
CA CYS A 2 17.76 8.94 4.52
C CYS A 2 16.34 8.55 4.98
N ARG A 3 15.51 7.99 4.10
CA ARG A 3 14.15 7.52 4.46
C ARG A 3 14.16 6.02 4.68
N LEU A 4 13.39 5.56 5.68
CA LEU A 4 13.05 4.15 5.81
C LEU A 4 11.68 3.92 5.18
N ILE A 5 11.63 3.18 4.08
CA ILE A 5 10.39 2.82 3.38
C ILE A 5 9.93 1.46 3.92
N TRP A 6 8.87 1.45 4.72
CA TRP A 6 8.26 0.20 5.18
C TRP A 6 7.30 -0.33 4.11
N LEU A 7 7.67 -1.46 3.52
CA LEU A 7 6.86 -2.22 2.58
C LEU A 7 6.07 -3.29 3.34
N HIS A 8 4.74 -3.26 3.24
CA HIS A 8 3.84 -4.29 3.77
C HIS A 8 3.10 -5.01 2.63
N ASP A 9 2.39 -6.09 2.96
CA ASP A 9 1.86 -7.04 1.98
C ASP A 9 0.77 -6.48 1.05
N GLU A 10 0.08 -5.40 1.43
CA GLU A 10 -0.89 -4.71 0.56
C GLU A 10 -0.24 -3.70 -0.39
N ALA A 11 1.00 -3.30 -0.12
CA ALA A 11 1.67 -2.19 -0.79
C ALA A 11 2.92 -2.60 -1.58
N LEU A 12 3.11 -3.90 -1.81
CA LEU A 12 4.31 -4.48 -2.43
C LEU A 12 4.72 -3.83 -3.75
N ALA A 13 3.77 -3.32 -4.53
CA ALA A 13 4.02 -2.71 -5.84
C ALA A 13 3.56 -1.24 -5.93
N LEU A 14 3.27 -0.60 -4.79
CA LEU A 14 2.75 0.77 -4.80
C LEU A 14 3.83 1.84 -4.87
N PHE A 15 5.04 1.56 -4.38
CA PHE A 15 6.15 2.50 -4.50
C PHE A 15 6.68 2.54 -5.92
N ASN A 16 6.72 3.74 -6.49
CA ASN A 16 7.41 3.99 -7.75
C ASN A 16 8.93 3.97 -7.50
N VAL A 17 9.64 3.05 -8.17
CA VAL A 17 11.10 2.90 -8.04
C VAL A 17 11.82 4.19 -8.42
N ASP A 18 11.29 4.94 -9.38
CA ASP A 18 11.89 6.20 -9.86
C ASP A 18 11.82 7.33 -8.82
N GLU A 19 10.97 7.20 -7.80
CA GLU A 19 10.84 8.17 -6.69
C GLU A 19 11.74 7.83 -5.50
N LEU A 20 12.39 6.66 -5.52
CA LEU A 20 13.33 6.25 -4.49
C LEU A 20 14.69 6.92 -4.71
N LEU A 21 15.21 7.51 -3.64
CA LEU A 21 16.56 8.04 -3.60
C LEU A 21 17.55 6.90 -3.32
N PRO A 22 18.81 7.00 -3.79
CA PRO A 22 19.83 5.97 -3.54
C PRO A 22 20.05 5.67 -2.04
N GLU A 23 19.87 6.67 -1.18
CA GLU A 23 19.98 6.52 0.28
C GLU A 23 18.75 5.89 0.94
N ASP A 24 17.62 5.76 0.24
CA ASP A 24 16.43 5.18 0.84
C ASP A 24 16.61 3.69 1.07
N ARG A 25 16.05 3.23 2.19
CA ARG A 25 16.05 1.81 2.54
C ARG A 25 14.63 1.27 2.46
N VAL A 26 14.42 0.35 1.54
CA VAL A 26 13.16 -0.36 1.41
C VAL A 26 13.23 -1.60 2.28
N VAL A 27 12.32 -1.74 3.23
CA VAL A 27 12.32 -2.83 4.19
C VAL A 27 10.99 -3.55 4.22
N PHE A 28 11.05 -4.87 4.11
CA PHE A 28 9.92 -5.75 4.40
C PHE A 28 10.23 -6.51 5.68
N VAL A 29 9.28 -6.56 6.62
CA VAL A 29 9.45 -7.35 7.85
C VAL A 29 8.65 -8.64 7.74
N TRP A 30 9.37 -9.75 7.75
CA TRP A 30 8.85 -11.10 7.84
C TRP A 30 8.48 -11.43 9.28
N ASP A 31 7.24 -11.11 9.64
CA ASP A 31 6.68 -11.31 10.97
C ASP A 31 5.84 -12.60 11.03
N ASN A 32 6.45 -13.64 11.58
CA ASN A 32 5.81 -14.96 11.70
C ASN A 32 4.55 -14.93 12.58
N ASP A 33 4.50 -14.06 13.58
CA ASP A 33 3.34 -13.97 14.48
C ASP A 33 2.18 -13.26 13.76
N TYR A 34 2.47 -12.21 12.99
CA TYR A 34 1.50 -11.57 12.09
C TYR A 34 0.89 -12.57 11.10
N PHE A 35 1.71 -13.33 10.38
CA PHE A 35 1.22 -14.32 9.41
C PHE A 35 0.40 -15.43 10.08
N ARG A 36 0.84 -15.90 11.26
CA ARG A 36 0.11 -16.93 12.01
C ARG A 36 -1.25 -16.42 12.50
N ASN A 37 -1.31 -15.20 13.02
CA ASN A 37 -2.55 -14.61 13.53
C ASN A 37 -3.56 -14.35 12.40
N LYS A 38 -3.08 -13.97 11.21
CA LYS A 38 -3.89 -13.87 9.98
C LYS A 38 -4.31 -15.22 9.39
N GLY A 39 -3.80 -16.35 9.90
CA GLY A 39 -4.09 -17.68 9.39
C GLY A 39 -3.54 -17.93 7.98
N TRP A 40 -2.39 -17.34 7.64
CA TRP A 40 -1.80 -17.53 6.32
C TRP A 40 -1.29 -18.95 6.11
N SER A 41 -1.58 -19.50 4.93
CA SER A 41 -1.05 -20.79 4.52
C SER A 41 0.42 -20.68 4.11
N LEU A 42 1.14 -21.81 4.16
CA LEU A 42 2.51 -21.89 3.66
C LEU A 42 2.60 -21.47 2.19
N SER A 43 1.67 -21.92 1.34
CA SER A 43 1.65 -21.55 -0.08
C SER A 43 1.55 -20.04 -0.30
N ARG A 44 0.74 -19.34 0.51
CA ARG A 44 0.63 -17.88 0.44
C ARG A 44 1.92 -17.20 0.88
N MET A 45 2.56 -17.69 1.95
CA MET A 45 3.84 -17.16 2.41
C MET A 45 4.94 -17.37 1.36
N VAL A 46 5.03 -18.55 0.75
CA VAL A 46 5.98 -18.82 -0.35
C VAL A 46 5.75 -17.85 -1.50
N PHE A 47 4.50 -17.68 -1.94
CA PHE A 47 4.17 -16.73 -3.01
C PHE A 47 4.57 -15.28 -2.66
N LEU A 48 4.32 -14.83 -1.42
CA LEU A 48 4.77 -13.52 -0.95
C LEU A 48 6.28 -13.39 -1.04
N TYR A 49 7.03 -14.40 -0.57
CA TYR A 49 8.48 -14.37 -0.58
C TYR A 49 9.04 -14.32 -2.01
N GLU A 50 8.50 -15.15 -2.91
CA GLU A 50 8.85 -15.11 -4.34
C GLU A 50 8.55 -13.74 -4.94
N SER A 51 7.37 -13.18 -4.65
CA SER A 51 6.99 -11.85 -5.10
C SER A 51 8.00 -10.79 -4.64
N LEU A 52 8.45 -10.85 -3.37
CA LEU A 52 9.46 -9.92 -2.84
C LEU A 52 10.79 -9.99 -3.58
N LEU A 53 11.23 -11.20 -3.98
CA LEU A 53 12.47 -11.38 -4.73
C LEU A 53 12.40 -10.80 -6.14
N ASP A 54 11.21 -10.80 -6.74
CA ASP A 54 10.98 -10.30 -8.09
C ASP A 54 10.75 -8.77 -8.15
N LEU A 55 10.63 -8.09 -6.99
CA LEU A 55 10.40 -6.65 -6.95
C LEU A 55 11.63 -5.87 -7.44
N PRO A 56 11.45 -4.85 -8.29
CA PRO A 56 12.55 -4.07 -8.86
C PRO A 56 13.10 -2.99 -7.90
N TYR A 57 13.05 -3.22 -6.58
CA TYR A 57 13.51 -2.24 -5.59
C TYR A 57 15.02 -2.39 -5.34
N PRO A 58 15.85 -1.39 -5.68
CA PRO A 58 17.31 -1.53 -5.75
C PRO A 58 18.00 -1.79 -4.40
N ASN A 59 17.29 -1.63 -3.27
CA ASN A 59 17.81 -1.86 -1.91
C ASN A 59 16.76 -2.52 -0.99
N LEU A 60 15.92 -3.43 -1.52
CA LEU A 60 14.96 -4.16 -0.68
C LEU A 60 15.68 -5.10 0.28
N GLN A 61 15.38 -4.94 1.57
CA GLN A 61 15.91 -5.78 2.64
C GLN A 61 14.75 -6.45 3.38
N VAL A 62 14.83 -7.77 3.52
CA VAL A 62 13.87 -8.56 4.29
C VAL A 62 14.46 -8.83 5.67
N TYR A 63 13.77 -8.37 6.71
CA TYR A 63 14.13 -8.62 8.10
C TYR A 63 13.14 -9.61 8.71
N GLN A 64 13.62 -10.53 9.55
CA GLN A 64 12.72 -11.42 10.29
C GLN A 64 12.54 -10.92 11.72
N GLY A 65 11.30 -10.87 12.20
CA GLY A 65 11.00 -10.50 13.58
C GLY A 65 9.64 -9.83 13.75
N GLU A 66 9.36 -9.37 14.97
CA GLU A 66 8.16 -8.57 15.26
C GLU A 66 8.27 -7.19 14.59
N THR A 67 7.25 -6.84 13.82
CA THR A 67 7.28 -5.70 12.88
C THR A 67 7.66 -4.38 13.54
N VAL A 68 7.01 -4.03 14.65
CA VAL A 68 7.22 -2.75 15.34
C VAL A 68 8.63 -2.68 15.92
N SER A 69 9.09 -3.75 16.57
CA SER A 69 10.42 -3.83 17.19
C SER A 69 11.54 -3.70 16.16
N VAL A 70 11.43 -4.42 15.03
CA VAL A 70 12.41 -4.35 13.94
C VAL A 70 12.47 -2.94 13.37
N LEU A 71 11.33 -2.33 13.02
CA LEU A 71 11.30 -0.98 12.45
C LEU A 71 11.84 0.08 13.41
N ARG A 72 11.48 0.00 14.71
CA ARG A 72 12.04 0.87 15.76
C ARG A 72 13.56 0.75 15.84
N GLN A 73 14.07 -0.48 15.80
CA GLN A 73 15.50 -0.74 15.85
C GLN A 73 16.22 -0.17 14.63
N LEU A 74 15.67 -0.36 13.43
CA LEU A 74 16.26 0.14 12.19
C LEU A 74 16.31 1.67 12.14
N VAL A 75 15.25 2.33 12.61
CA VAL A 75 15.21 3.79 12.73
C VAL A 75 16.31 4.28 13.68
N LYS A 76 16.43 3.65 14.85
CA LYS A 76 17.45 3.99 15.86
C LYS A 76 18.88 3.76 15.37
N GLN A 77 19.14 2.65 14.68
CA GLN A 77 20.49 2.26 14.27
C GLN A 77 21.04 3.11 13.12
N ASN A 78 20.17 3.58 12.23
CA ASN A 78 20.59 4.25 11.00
C ASN A 78 20.32 5.76 11.03
N GLU A 79 20.01 6.31 12.21
CA GLU A 79 19.67 7.74 12.40
C GLU A 79 18.61 8.22 11.39
N MET A 80 17.67 7.33 11.04
CA MET A 80 16.63 7.63 10.06
C MET A 80 15.62 8.57 10.71
N ALA A 81 15.26 9.64 10.02
CA ALA A 81 14.37 10.64 10.59
C ALA A 81 12.90 10.17 10.60
N GLU A 82 12.49 9.41 9.58
CA GLU A 82 11.09 9.15 9.28
C GLU A 82 10.89 7.78 8.61
N VAL A 83 9.73 7.17 8.90
CA VAL A 83 9.25 5.96 8.22
C VAL A 83 8.13 6.32 7.25
N PHE A 84 8.34 6.02 5.97
CA PHE A 84 7.35 6.21 4.93
C PHE A 84 6.63 4.88 4.68
N VAL A 85 5.31 4.92 4.61
CA VAL A 85 4.49 3.73 4.35
C VAL A 85 3.20 4.14 3.66
N TYR A 86 2.72 3.32 2.72
CA TYR A 86 1.36 3.50 2.19
C TYR A 86 0.34 3.20 3.28
N ARG A 87 -0.75 3.97 3.31
CA ARG A 87 -1.77 3.77 4.34
C ARG A 87 -2.36 2.36 4.22
N PRO A 88 -2.22 1.51 5.24
CA PRO A 88 -2.79 0.18 5.20
C PRO A 88 -4.31 0.23 5.25
N PHE A 89 -4.95 -0.69 4.53
CA PHE A 89 -6.39 -0.88 4.54
C PHE A 89 -6.81 -1.85 5.65
N GLU A 90 -6.07 -2.94 5.85
CA GLU A 90 -6.42 -3.96 6.83
C GLU A 90 -6.21 -3.50 8.29
N PRO A 91 -7.13 -3.83 9.22
CA PRO A 91 -7.08 -3.37 10.61
C PRO A 91 -5.78 -3.71 11.34
N ASP A 92 -5.28 -4.94 11.20
CA ASP A 92 -4.07 -5.39 11.91
C ASP A 92 -2.84 -4.54 11.51
N LEU A 93 -2.71 -4.20 10.23
CA LEU A 93 -1.64 -3.34 9.73
C LEU A 93 -1.82 -1.89 10.19
N GLN A 94 -3.07 -1.40 10.27
CA GLN A 94 -3.36 -0.09 10.86
C GLN A 94 -2.97 -0.03 12.34
N GLU A 95 -3.18 -1.11 13.10
CA GLU A 95 -2.75 -1.20 14.48
C GLU A 95 -1.23 -1.19 14.61
N ILE A 96 -0.51 -1.94 13.76
CA ILE A 96 0.95 -1.92 13.70
C ILE A 96 1.46 -0.50 13.39
N ALA A 97 0.90 0.17 12.38
CA ALA A 97 1.28 1.54 12.04
C ALA A 97 1.01 2.51 13.20
N LYS A 98 -0.14 2.38 13.87
CA LYS A 98 -0.50 3.20 15.04
C LYS A 98 0.42 2.94 16.24
N GLU A 99 0.86 1.71 16.44
CA GLU A 99 1.80 1.38 17.52
C GLU A 99 3.20 1.91 17.23
N LEU A 100 3.66 1.79 15.98
CA LEU A 100 4.95 2.33 15.54
C LEU A 100 5.00 3.86 15.69
N SER A 101 3.91 4.56 15.31
CA SER A 101 3.81 6.01 15.35
C SER A 101 3.91 6.62 16.75
N LYS A 102 3.80 5.83 17.82
CA LYS A 102 4.00 6.29 19.20
C LYS A 102 5.46 6.66 19.52
N SER A 103 6.39 6.15 18.72
CA SER A 103 7.84 6.21 19.00
C SER A 103 8.68 6.68 17.82
N VAL A 104 8.09 6.73 16.63
CA VAL A 104 8.77 7.00 15.36
C VAL A 104 7.90 7.95 14.56
N THR A 105 8.50 8.96 13.95
CA THR A 105 7.80 9.84 13.01
C THR A 105 7.45 9.06 11.75
N MET A 106 6.16 9.03 11.41
CA MET A 106 5.66 8.32 10.24
C MET A 106 5.04 9.26 9.21
N VAL A 107 5.32 9.00 7.94
CA VAL A 107 4.69 9.65 6.79
C VAL A 107 3.79 8.63 6.10
N LEU A 108 2.48 8.83 6.22
CA LEU A 108 1.48 7.97 5.59
C LEU A 108 1.18 8.47 4.17
N LEU A 109 1.49 7.65 3.18
CA LEU A 109 1.22 7.92 1.77
C LEU A 109 -0.18 7.41 1.39
N ASP A 110 -0.90 8.16 0.59
CA ASP A 110 -2.20 7.73 0.08
C ASP A 110 -2.01 6.71 -1.04
N VAL A 111 -2.80 5.63 -1.03
CA VAL A 111 -2.79 4.63 -2.11
C VAL A 111 -3.31 5.27 -3.39
N PRO A 112 -2.61 5.15 -4.53
CA PRO A 112 -3.07 5.70 -5.80
C PRO A 112 -4.44 5.14 -6.19
N SER A 113 -5.38 6.05 -6.48
CA SER A 113 -6.71 5.70 -6.98
C SER A 113 -6.73 5.82 -8.51
N SER A 114 -7.34 4.84 -9.19
CA SER A 114 -7.66 4.98 -10.63
C SER A 114 -8.83 5.94 -10.90
N LEU A 115 -9.54 6.36 -9.84
CA LEU A 115 -10.56 7.40 -9.91
C LEU A 115 -9.91 8.76 -9.66
N THR A 116 -10.15 9.69 -10.57
CA THR A 116 -9.74 11.10 -10.54
C THR A 116 -10.64 11.90 -9.60
N SER A 117 -11.93 11.52 -9.48
CA SER A 117 -12.89 12.21 -8.61
C SER A 117 -13.27 11.36 -7.39
N PRO A 118 -13.18 11.91 -6.16
CA PRO A 118 -13.68 11.22 -4.99
C PRO A 118 -15.20 11.06 -5.09
N LEU A 119 -15.71 9.86 -4.84
CA LEU A 119 -17.16 9.64 -4.77
C LEU A 119 -17.74 10.41 -3.58
N THR A 120 -18.69 11.30 -3.84
CA THR A 120 -19.37 12.07 -2.78
C THR A 120 -20.14 11.15 -1.82
N THR A 121 -20.60 9.99 -2.32
CA THR A 121 -21.20 8.92 -1.50
C THR A 121 -20.84 7.57 -2.11
N VAL A 122 -20.47 6.59 -1.29
CA VAL A 122 -20.23 5.21 -1.74
C VAL A 122 -21.54 4.43 -1.65
N PRO A 123 -22.12 3.97 -2.77
CA PRO A 123 -23.37 3.22 -2.74
C PRO A 123 -23.16 1.83 -2.10
N PRO A 124 -24.14 1.29 -1.35
CA PRO A 124 -24.00 -0.02 -0.70
C PRO A 124 -24.03 -1.22 -1.68
N ARG A 125 -24.31 -0.98 -2.96
CA ARG A 125 -24.43 -2.03 -3.99
C ARG A 125 -23.43 -1.79 -5.10
N PHE A 126 -22.65 -2.83 -5.43
CA PHE A 126 -21.64 -2.78 -6.48
C PHE A 126 -22.18 -2.23 -7.80
N TYR A 127 -23.37 -2.65 -8.25
CA TYR A 127 -23.96 -2.14 -9.49
C TYR A 127 -24.12 -0.61 -9.52
N LYS A 128 -24.56 -0.01 -8.40
CA LYS A 128 -24.73 1.45 -8.31
C LYS A 128 -23.38 2.16 -8.24
N PHE A 129 -22.43 1.60 -7.50
CA PHE A 129 -21.05 2.07 -7.47
C PHE A 129 -20.44 2.03 -8.87
N TRP A 130 -20.49 0.88 -9.55
CA TRP A 130 -19.96 0.70 -10.90
C TRP A 130 -20.57 1.70 -11.88
N LYS A 131 -21.89 1.91 -11.86
CA LYS A 131 -22.53 2.91 -12.73
C LYS A 131 -22.05 4.35 -12.53
N GLN A 132 -21.52 4.69 -11.36
CA GLN A 132 -20.94 6.01 -11.09
C GLN A 132 -19.52 6.14 -11.64
N VAL A 133 -18.70 5.09 -11.50
CA VAL A 133 -17.26 5.12 -11.85
C VAL A 133 -16.95 4.60 -13.25
N GLU A 134 -17.82 3.77 -13.83
CA GLU A 134 -17.68 3.16 -15.16
C GLU A 134 -17.33 4.18 -16.26
N PRO A 135 -17.96 5.37 -16.35
CA PRO A 135 -17.63 6.35 -17.39
C PRO A 135 -16.19 6.88 -17.31
N GLU A 136 -15.71 7.05 -16.09
CA GLU A 136 -14.37 7.56 -15.79
C GLU A 136 -13.30 6.48 -16.07
N VAL A 137 -13.52 5.27 -15.55
CA VAL A 137 -12.60 4.13 -15.72
C VAL A 137 -12.47 3.69 -17.18
N LEU A 138 -13.57 3.72 -17.95
CA LEU A 138 -13.58 3.30 -19.36
C LEU A 138 -13.35 4.45 -20.37
N GLY A 139 -13.11 5.68 -19.90
CA GLY A 139 -12.69 6.80 -20.76
C GLY A 139 -13.71 7.29 -21.79
N LYS A 140 -15.03 7.12 -21.58
CA LYS A 140 -16.04 7.60 -22.54
C LYS A 140 -16.47 9.03 -22.24
N LYS A 141 -16.10 9.97 -23.13
CA LYS A 141 -16.94 11.14 -23.44
C LYS A 141 -18.37 10.63 -23.62
N LEU A 142 -19.30 11.06 -22.76
CA LEU A 142 -20.73 10.90 -23.01
C LEU A 142 -21.07 11.74 -24.26
N ALA A 143 -20.84 11.16 -25.44
CA ALA A 143 -21.37 11.69 -26.68
C ALA A 143 -22.90 11.57 -26.61
N ASN A 144 -23.56 12.72 -26.73
CA ASN A 144 -24.99 12.84 -27.02
C ASN A 144 -25.47 11.74 -27.98
N THR A 145 -26.21 10.76 -27.48
CA THR A 145 -27.18 10.04 -28.33
C THR A 145 -28.50 10.78 -28.20
N GLY A 146 -28.70 11.73 -29.12
CA GLY A 146 -29.93 12.46 -29.28
C GLY A 146 -31.11 11.51 -29.51
N ARG A 147 -32.21 11.77 -28.81
CA ARG A 147 -33.54 11.39 -29.28
C ARG A 147 -34.06 12.53 -30.14
N GLN A 148 -33.82 12.48 -31.44
CA GLN A 148 -34.73 13.13 -32.38
C GLN A 148 -35.81 12.11 -32.74
N LYS A 149 -37.03 12.38 -32.29
CA LYS A 149 -38.23 11.70 -32.75
C LYS A 149 -38.51 12.20 -34.17
N PHE A 150 -38.61 11.28 -35.13
CA PHE A 150 -39.24 11.57 -36.41
C PHE A 150 -40.76 11.54 -36.22
N HIS A 151 -41.42 12.65 -36.54
CA HIS A 151 -42.81 12.73 -36.99
C HIS A 151 -42.86 13.67 -38.18
#